data_AF-A0A974P4U9-F1
#
_entry.id   AF-A0A974P4U9-F1
#
_cell.length_a   1.000
_cell.length_b   1.000
_cell.length_c   1.000
_cell.angle_alpha   90.00
_cell.angle_beta   90.00
_cell.angle_gamma   90.00
#
_symmetry.space_group_name_H-M   'P 1'
#
loop_
_entity.id
_entity.type
_entity.pdbx_description
1 polymer ?
#
loop_
_entity_poly.entity_id
_entity_poly.type
_entity_poly.pdbx_seq_one_letter_code
_entity_poly.pdbx_strand_id
1 'polypeptide(L)'
;MSKIIQILMEETALNEPALRRIIYTAPSRYKTFYIPKRNGKNRRIEQPARELKAIQRVLVQKLLSTLPVHPSATAYRPGLSVRDNAARHAHNGPVLKFDFEDFFPSIRARDWRVYCEKKGLLETEEDIYLTQQIFFRREKEAVS
;
A
#
# COMPACT_ATOMS: atom_id res chain seq x y z
N MET A 1 -2.74 5.56 23.86
CA MET A 1 -2.85 4.31 23.09
C MET A 1 -2.84 4.68 21.62
N SER A 2 -2.04 3.99 20.79
CA SER A 2 -1.97 4.27 19.35
C SER A 2 -3.34 4.14 18.68
N LYS A 3 -3.69 5.11 17.82
CA LYS A 3 -4.94 5.11 17.05
C LYS A 3 -4.98 3.94 16.07
N ILE A 4 -3.82 3.57 15.51
CA ILE A 4 -3.70 2.41 14.62
C ILE A 4 -4.03 1.11 15.36
N ILE A 5 -3.52 0.93 16.59
CA ILE A 5 -3.86 -0.25 17.40
C ILE A 5 -5.36 -0.29 17.70
N GLN A 6 -5.95 0.85 18.10
CA GLN A 6 -7.37 0.92 18.40
C GLN A 6 -8.24 0.52 17.19
N ILE A 7 -7.99 1.11 16.02
CA ILE A 7 -8.72 0.77 14.77
C ILE A 7 -8.61 -0.73 14.46
N LEU A 8 -7.42 -1.31 14.64
CA LEU A 8 -7.20 -2.72 14.34
C LEU A 8 -7.87 -3.65 15.36
N MET A 9 -7.91 -3.28 16.64
CA MET A 9 -8.61 -4.07 17.66
C MET A 9 -10.12 -4.13 17.39
N GLU A 10 -10.71 -2.99 17.01
CA GLU A 10 -12.14 -2.88 16.68
C GLU A 10 -12.53 -3.75 15.47
N GLU A 11 -11.63 -3.93 14.50
CA GLU A 11 -11.95 -4.54 13.21
C GLU A 11 -11.42 -5.98 13.01
N THR A 12 -10.42 -6.43 13.81
CA THR A 12 -9.74 -7.72 13.58
C THR A 12 -9.99 -8.78 14.64
N ALA A 13 -10.75 -8.47 15.70
CA ALA A 13 -10.96 -9.33 16.88
C ALA A 13 -9.65 -9.78 17.57
N LEU A 14 -8.53 -9.12 17.26
CA LEU A 14 -7.23 -9.36 17.88
C LEU A 14 -7.03 -8.38 19.04
N ASN A 15 -6.39 -8.84 20.11
CA ASN A 15 -5.96 -7.96 21.19
C ASN A 15 -4.63 -7.25 20.84
N GLU A 16 -4.31 -6.19 21.59
CA GLU A 16 -3.11 -5.39 21.36
C GLU A 16 -1.80 -6.21 21.35
N PRO A 17 -1.54 -7.14 22.30
CA PRO A 17 -0.32 -7.97 22.25
C PRO A 17 -0.19 -8.78 20.96
N ALA A 18 -1.29 -9.39 20.51
CA ALA A 18 -1.31 -10.15 19.25
C ALA A 18 -1.05 -9.25 18.04
N LEU A 19 -1.68 -8.08 17.99
CA LEU A 19 -1.50 -7.10 16.92
C LEU A 19 -0.05 -6.61 16.86
N ARG A 20 0.51 -6.18 17.99
CA ARG A 20 1.91 -5.73 18.08
C ARG A 20 2.87 -6.80 17.58
N ARG A 21 2.70 -8.05 18.00
CA ARG A 21 3.52 -9.19 17.51
C ARG A 21 3.47 -9.34 15.99
N ILE A 22 2.28 -9.22 15.39
CA ILE A 22 2.13 -9.32 13.93
C ILE A 22 2.78 -8.10 13.25
N ILE A 23 2.54 -6.89 13.75
CA ILE A 23 3.04 -5.64 13.16
C ILE A 23 4.57 -5.57 13.21
N TYR A 24 5.20 -5.87 14.34
CA TYR A 24 6.67 -5.83 14.45
C TYR A 24 7.38 -6.81 13.51
N THR A 25 6.69 -7.87 13.08
CA THR A 25 7.22 -8.84 12.11
C THR A 25 6.62 -8.67 10.72
N ALA A 26 5.73 -7.70 10.50
CA ALA A 26 5.02 -7.50 9.24
C ALA A 26 5.95 -7.31 8.04
N PRO A 27 7.05 -6.53 8.11
CA PRO A 27 7.91 -6.32 6.94
C PRO A 27 8.56 -7.59 6.40
N SER A 28 8.69 -8.66 7.20
CA SER A 28 9.27 -9.94 6.77
C SER A 28 8.21 -11.01 6.44
N ARG A 29 6.92 -10.73 6.68
CA ARG A 29 5.79 -11.65 6.45
C ARG A 29 5.29 -11.66 5.00
N TYR A 30 6.22 -11.77 4.04
CA TYR A 30 5.91 -11.82 2.62
C TYR A 30 6.48 -13.09 1.97
N LYS A 31 5.64 -13.79 1.20
CA LYS A 31 6.07 -14.84 0.29
C LYS A 31 6.34 -14.24 -1.08
N THR A 32 7.54 -14.42 -1.59
CA THR A 32 7.90 -14.02 -2.96
C THR A 32 7.73 -15.22 -3.89
N PHE A 33 7.08 -15.01 -5.03
CA PHE A 33 7.02 -15.98 -6.13
C PHE A 33 7.00 -15.24 -7.48
N TYR A 34 7.14 -15.98 -8.57
CA TYR A 34 7.23 -15.40 -9.91
C TYR A 34 6.08 -15.89 -10.80
N ILE A 35 5.53 -14.97 -11.60
CA ILE A 35 4.55 -15.28 -12.65
C ILE A 35 5.16 -14.90 -14.00
N PRO A 36 5.10 -15.77 -15.02
CA PRO A 36 5.59 -15.44 -16.35
C PRO A 36 4.78 -14.27 -16.96
N LYS A 37 5.47 -13.27 -17.50
CA LYS A 37 4.88 -12.23 -18.34
C LYS A 37 4.71 -12.77 -19.76
N ARG A 38 3.79 -12.16 -20.54
CA ARG A 38 3.59 -12.46 -21.96
C ARG A 38 4.85 -12.33 -22.83
N ASN A 39 5.82 -11.52 -22.39
CA ASN A 39 7.09 -11.29 -23.08
C ASN A 39 8.24 -12.19 -22.60
N GLY A 40 7.94 -13.28 -21.88
CA GLY A 40 8.94 -14.25 -21.41
C GLY A 40 9.72 -13.85 -20.16
N LYS A 41 9.64 -12.58 -19.70
CA LYS A 41 10.24 -12.15 -18.43
C LYS A 41 9.39 -12.60 -17.24
N ASN A 42 9.96 -12.71 -16.05
CA ASN A 42 9.21 -13.02 -14.84
C ASN A 42 8.70 -11.73 -14.13
N ARG A 43 7.47 -11.78 -13.60
CA ARG A 43 6.93 -10.79 -12.67
C ARG A 43 7.08 -11.34 -11.26
N ARG A 44 7.91 -10.68 -10.45
CA ARG A 44 7.99 -10.91 -9.00
C ARG A 44 6.67 -10.48 -8.36
N ILE A 45 6.06 -11.37 -7.57
CA ILE A 45 4.88 -11.11 -6.77
C ILE A 45 5.25 -11.28 -5.30
N GLU A 46 4.83 -10.31 -4.49
CA GLU A 46 5.10 -10.27 -3.06
C GLU A 46 3.77 -10.37 -2.33
N GLN A 47 3.47 -11.56 -1.82
CA GLN A 47 2.20 -11.83 -1.17
C GLN A 47 2.36 -11.73 0.35
N PRO A 48 1.67 -10.80 1.01
CA PRO A 48 1.66 -10.74 2.47
C PRO A 48 0.98 -11.99 3.05
N ALA A 49 1.44 -12.42 4.23
CA ALA A 49 0.78 -13.45 5.01
C ALA A 49 -0.70 -13.09 5.27
N ARG A 50 -1.57 -14.10 5.40
CA ARG A 50 -3.03 -13.90 5.52
C ARG A 50 -3.41 -12.91 6.63
N GLU A 51 -2.76 -13.01 7.79
CA GLU A 51 -2.99 -12.11 8.94
C GLU A 51 -2.60 -10.67 8.60
N LEU A 52 -1.41 -10.46 8.03
CA LEU A 52 -0.95 -9.13 7.62
C LEU A 52 -1.87 -8.55 6.54
N LYS A 53 -2.31 -9.36 5.58
CA LYS A 53 -3.25 -8.94 4.54
C LYS A 53 -4.58 -8.47 5.12
N ALA A 54 -5.06 -9.08 6.21
CA ALA A 54 -6.27 -8.64 6.89
C ALA A 54 -6.08 -7.27 7.55
N ILE A 55 -4.99 -7.09 8.29
CA ILE A 55 -4.59 -5.80 8.90
C ILE A 55 -4.46 -4.70 7.84
N GLN A 56 -3.75 -4.98 6.74
CA GLN A 56 -3.60 -4.03 5.63
C GLN A 56 -4.94 -3.63 5.03
N ARG A 57 -5.88 -4.57 4.85
CA ARG A 57 -7.22 -4.26 4.32
C ARG A 57 -8.00 -3.32 5.23
N VAL A 58 -7.95 -3.54 6.55
CA VAL A 58 -8.59 -2.63 7.51
C VAL A 58 -8.04 -1.22 7.35
N LEU A 59 -6.71 -1.06 7.32
CA LEU A 59 -6.11 0.27 7.18
C LEU A 59 -6.35 0.88 5.80
N VAL A 60 -6.40 0.09 4.72
CA VAL A 60 -6.80 0.60 3.40
C VAL A 60 -8.23 1.18 3.47
N GLN A 61 -9.14 0.48 4.15
CA GLN A 61 -10.54 0.89 4.24
C GLN A 61 -10.79 2.04 5.21
N LYS A 62 -10.06 2.14 6.32
CA LYS A 62 -10.31 3.13 7.39
C LYS A 62 -9.39 4.35 7.31
N LEU A 63 -8.19 4.19 6.76
CA LEU A 63 -7.17 5.24 6.69
C LEU A 63 -6.90 5.70 5.26
N LEU A 64 -6.62 4.80 4.32
CA LEU A 64 -6.21 5.22 2.97
C LEU A 64 -7.38 5.66 2.09
N SER A 65 -8.57 5.14 2.32
CA SER A 65 -9.79 5.50 1.60
C SER A 65 -10.25 6.95 1.84
N THR A 66 -9.80 7.56 2.94
CA THR A 66 -10.15 8.95 3.32
C THR A 66 -9.23 9.97 2.68
N LEU A 67 -8.15 9.53 2.03
CA LEU A 67 -7.20 10.41 1.36
C LEU A 67 -7.84 11.04 0.12
N PRO A 68 -7.56 12.33 -0.14
CA PRO A 68 -8.11 13.01 -1.31
C PRO A 68 -7.52 12.39 -2.59
N VAL A 69 -8.41 12.05 -3.54
CA VAL A 69 -8.03 11.52 -4.84
C VAL A 69 -8.37 12.53 -5.92
N HIS A 70 -7.41 12.81 -6.80
CA HIS A 70 -7.62 13.75 -7.89
C HIS A 70 -8.73 13.27 -8.84
N PRO A 71 -9.63 14.15 -9.34
CA PRO A 71 -10.72 13.76 -10.23
C PRO A 71 -10.28 13.08 -11.53
N SER A 72 -9.07 13.34 -11.99
CA SER A 72 -8.47 12.70 -13.17
C SER A 72 -7.95 11.28 -12.91
N ALA A 73 -7.73 10.90 -11.64
CA ALA A 73 -7.32 9.54 -11.31
C ALA A 73 -8.53 8.60 -11.43
N THR A 74 -8.40 7.58 -12.28
CA THR A 74 -9.41 6.56 -12.56
C THR A 74 -9.00 5.17 -12.07
N ALA A 75 -7.69 4.92 -11.90
CA ALA A 75 -7.15 3.67 -11.41
C ALA A 75 -7.53 3.41 -9.94
N TYR A 76 -7.78 2.15 -9.60
CA TYR A 76 -8.06 1.67 -8.24
C TYR A 76 -9.25 2.34 -7.54
N ARG A 77 -10.17 2.96 -8.29
CA ARG A 77 -11.36 3.62 -7.74
C ARG A 77 -12.61 2.76 -7.94
N PRO A 78 -13.42 2.56 -6.89
CA PRO A 78 -14.72 1.92 -7.03
C PRO A 78 -15.60 2.66 -8.06
N GLY A 79 -16.27 1.90 -8.93
CA GLY A 79 -17.18 2.45 -9.94
C GLY A 79 -16.51 3.07 -11.17
N LEU A 80 -15.18 3.10 -11.25
CA LEU A 80 -14.44 3.54 -12.44
C LEU A 80 -13.68 2.38 -13.08
N SER A 81 -13.48 2.49 -14.39
CA SER A 81 -12.88 1.46 -15.22
C SER A 81 -11.82 2.03 -16.16
N VAL A 82 -11.07 1.12 -16.79
CA VAL A 82 -10.11 1.48 -17.85
C VAL A 82 -10.81 2.19 -19.02
N ARG A 83 -12.07 1.85 -19.28
CA ARG A 83 -12.89 2.52 -20.30
C ARG A 83 -13.14 3.98 -19.95
N ASP A 84 -13.44 4.29 -18.69
CA ASP A 84 -13.68 5.68 -18.24
C ASP A 84 -12.41 6.53 -18.40
N ASN A 85 -11.25 5.93 -18.14
CA ASN A 85 -9.97 6.58 -18.43
C ASN A 85 -9.81 6.89 -19.93
N ALA A 86 -9.99 5.88 -20.78
CA ALA A 86 -9.83 6.02 -22.23
C ALA A 86 -10.81 7.01 -22.85
N ALA A 87 -12.07 7.03 -22.38
CA ALA A 87 -13.11 7.93 -22.88
C ALA A 87 -12.71 9.41 -22.75
N ARG A 88 -11.99 9.78 -21.68
CA ARG A 88 -11.50 11.16 -21.48
C ARG A 88 -10.42 11.58 -22.47
N HIS A 89 -9.80 10.63 -23.16
CA HIS A 89 -8.73 10.88 -24.13
C HIS A 89 -9.17 10.65 -25.59
N ALA A 90 -10.33 10.04 -25.83
CA ALA A 90 -10.76 9.55 -27.15
C ALA A 90 -10.89 10.62 -28.25
N HIS A 91 -11.14 11.88 -27.87
CA HIS A 91 -11.32 13.01 -28.81
C HIS A 91 -10.30 14.13 -28.61
N ASN A 92 -9.33 13.92 -27.72
CA ASN A 92 -8.25 14.86 -27.50
C ASN A 92 -7.08 14.48 -28.41
N GLY A 93 -6.32 15.46 -28.88
CA GLY A 93 -5.24 15.31 -29.87
C GLY A 93 -4.08 14.38 -29.44
N PRO A 94 -2.85 14.57 -29.93
CA PRO A 94 -1.76 13.64 -29.64
C PRO A 94 -1.61 13.39 -28.12
N VAL A 95 -1.58 12.11 -27.73
CA VAL A 95 -1.54 11.69 -26.33
C VAL A 95 -0.09 11.50 -25.90
N LEU A 96 0.32 12.26 -24.89
CA LEU A 96 1.59 12.05 -24.22
C LEU A 96 1.46 10.93 -23.18
N LYS A 97 2.27 9.88 -23.34
CA LYS A 97 2.26 8.72 -22.45
C LYS A 97 3.52 8.71 -21.58
N PHE A 98 3.32 8.61 -20.28
CA PHE A 98 4.37 8.38 -19.29
C PHE A 98 4.08 7.10 -18.52
N ASP A 99 5.14 6.42 -18.10
CA ASP A 99 5.07 5.27 -17.20
C ASP A 99 6.22 5.35 -16.20
N PHE A 100 5.99 4.88 -14.97
CA PHE A 100 7.01 4.85 -13.93
C PHE A 100 7.67 3.47 -13.90
N GLU A 101 8.98 3.43 -13.96
CA GLU A 101 9.74 2.22 -13.69
C GLU A 101 9.61 1.85 -12.21
N ASP A 102 9.30 0.58 -11.94
CA ASP A 102 9.20 0.02 -10.58
C ASP A 102 8.42 0.91 -9.58
N PHE A 103 7.24 1.39 -10.00
CA PHE A 103 6.41 2.31 -9.23
C PHE A 103 6.24 1.91 -7.74
N PHE A 104 5.86 0.67 -7.44
CA PHE A 104 5.65 0.25 -6.04
C PHE A 104 6.97 0.16 -5.24
N PRO A 105 8.04 -0.51 -5.74
CA PRO A 105 9.35 -0.47 -5.09
C PRO A 105 9.95 0.94 -4.92
N SER A 106 9.60 1.89 -5.79
CA SER A 106 10.12 3.25 -5.69
C SER A 106 9.58 4.03 -4.49
N ILE A 107 8.42 3.64 -3.94
CA ILE A 107 7.80 4.29 -2.78
C ILE A 107 8.34 3.64 -1.51
N ARG A 108 9.07 4.42 -0.70
CA ARG A 108 9.75 3.94 0.50
C ARG A 108 9.05 4.40 1.77
N ALA A 109 9.36 3.73 2.88
CA ALA A 109 8.81 4.07 4.20
C ALA A 109 9.09 5.53 4.60
N ARG A 110 10.24 6.10 4.17
CA ARG A 110 10.55 7.52 4.39
C ARG A 110 9.56 8.45 3.68
N ASP A 111 9.11 8.10 2.48
CA ASP A 111 8.21 8.92 1.68
C ASP A 111 6.82 8.95 2.33
N TRP A 112 6.40 7.82 2.91
CA TRP A 112 5.19 7.74 3.74
C TRP A 112 5.26 8.60 4.99
N ARG A 113 6.39 8.58 5.71
CA ARG A 113 6.61 9.44 6.89
C ARG A 113 6.50 10.92 6.51
N VAL A 114 7.24 11.36 5.49
CA VAL A 114 7.19 12.74 4.98
C VAL A 114 5.78 13.13 4.56
N TYR A 115 5.04 12.22 3.91
CA TYR A 115 3.65 12.46 3.55
C TYR A 115 2.74 12.64 4.79
N CYS A 116 2.88 11.77 5.80
CA CYS A 116 2.11 11.85 7.03
C CYS A 116 2.36 13.16 7.78
N GLU A 117 3.63 13.55 7.93
CA GLU A 117 4.05 14.81 8.56
C GLU A 117 3.49 16.02 7.81
N LYS A 118 3.64 16.05 6.48
CA LYS A 118 3.17 17.18 5.65
C LYS A 118 1.64 17.33 5.65
N LYS A 119 0.91 16.22 5.77
CA LYS A 119 -0.56 16.21 5.71
C LYS A 119 -1.23 16.16 7.08
N GLY A 120 -0.47 16.02 8.17
CA GLY A 120 -1.03 15.76 9.50
C GLY A 120 -1.92 14.52 9.51
N LEU A 121 -1.60 13.50 8.70
CA LEU A 121 -2.45 12.31 8.56
C LEU A 121 -2.44 11.44 9.82
N LEU A 122 -1.26 11.31 10.42
CA LEU A 122 -1.01 10.56 11.65
C LEU A 122 -0.34 11.50 12.65
N GLU A 123 -0.86 11.53 13.86
CA GLU A 123 -0.50 12.52 14.89
C GLU A 123 0.72 12.10 15.70
N THR A 124 1.00 10.80 15.79
CA THR A 124 2.04 10.25 16.66
C THR A 124 3.12 9.50 15.89
N GLU A 125 4.35 9.57 16.40
CA GLU A 125 5.48 8.77 15.92
C GLU A 125 5.20 7.27 15.96
N GLU A 126 4.45 6.82 16.96
CA GLU A 126 4.05 5.42 17.09
C GLU A 126 3.15 5.00 15.91
N ASP A 127 2.14 5.80 15.56
CA ASP A 127 1.23 5.49 14.44
C ASP A 127 1.96 5.47 13.10
N ILE A 128 2.87 6.43 12.88
CA ILE A 128 3.72 6.46 11.67
C ILE A 128 4.58 5.19 11.61
N TYR A 129 5.25 4.85 12.71
CA TYR A 129 6.08 3.65 12.77
C TYR A 129 5.28 2.36 12.51
N LEU A 130 4.13 2.18 13.15
CA LEU A 130 3.29 1.00 12.98
C LEU A 130 2.79 0.87 11.53
N THR A 131 2.32 1.96 10.92
CA THR A 131 1.91 1.95 9.51
C THR A 131 3.06 1.68 8.56
N GLN A 132 4.27 2.17 8.86
CA GLN A 132 5.48 1.82 8.11
C GLN A 132 5.74 0.31 8.16
N GLN A 133 5.67 -0.32 9.33
CA GLN A 133 5.86 -1.77 9.46
C GLN A 133 4.79 -2.56 8.69
N ILE A 134 3.54 -2.09 8.69
CA ILE A 134 2.42 -2.78 8.05
C ILE A 134 2.51 -2.71 6.52
N PHE A 135 2.82 -1.55 5.96
CA PHE A 135 2.75 -1.35 4.50
C PHE A 135 4.07 -1.60 3.78
N PHE A 136 5.21 -1.41 4.43
CA PHE A 136 6.50 -1.47 3.76
C PHE A 136 7.23 -2.75 4.14
N ARG A 137 7.41 -3.61 3.14
CA ARG A 137 8.24 -4.81 3.25
C ARG A 137 9.69 -4.42 3.47
N ARG A 138 10.42 -5.22 4.27
CA ARG A 138 11.87 -5.12 4.37
C ARG A 138 12.48 -5.89 3.19
N GLU A 139 13.28 -5.19 2.38
CA GLU A 139 14.12 -5.87 1.41
C GLU A 139 15.07 -6.79 2.17
N LYS A 140 15.05 -8.08 1.82
CA LYS A 140 16.17 -8.93 2.20
C LYS A 140 17.29 -8.51 1.28
N GLU A 141 18.40 -8.03 1.83
CA GLU A 141 19.66 -7.95 1.09
C GLU A 141 19.83 -9.30 0.40
N ALA A 142 19.98 -9.27 -0.92
CA ALA A 142 20.41 -10.46 -1.62
C ALA A 142 21.78 -10.78 -1.05
N VAL A 143 21.87 -11.86 -0.26
CA VAL A 143 23.15 -12.46 0.06
C VAL A 143 23.70 -12.91 -1.29
N SER A 144 24.60 -12.08 -1.83
CA SER A 144 25.42 -12.37 -3.00
C SER A 144 26.41 -13.47 -2.70
#